data_AF-K0ZJQ4-F1
#
_entry.id   AF-K0ZJQ4-F1
#
_cell.length_a   1.000
_cell.length_b   1.000
_cell.length_c   1.000
_cell.angle_alpha   90.00
_cell.angle_beta   90.00
_cell.angle_gamma   90.00
#
_symmetry.space_group_name_H-M   'P 1'
#
loop_
_entity.id
_entity.type
_entity.pdbx_description
1 polymer ?
#
loop_
_entity_poly.entity_id
_entity_poly.type
_entity_poly.pdbx_seq_one_letter_code
_entity_poly.pdbx_strand_id
1 'polypeptide(L)' 'MISKEKETRELIISFLMKQTGITRQESIDNIKELESFGLIAFNSKGDLRFREV' A
#
# COMPACT_ATOMS: atom_id res chain seq x y z
N MET A 1 10.59 4.28 17.12
CA MET A 1 10.92 3.62 15.84
C MET A 1 9.70 3.65 14.95
N ILE A 2 9.85 4.02 13.68
CA ILE A 2 8.77 3.88 12.70
C ILE A 2 8.59 2.38 12.41
N SER A 3 7.35 1.90 12.30
CA SER A 3 7.08 0.51 11.91
C SER A 3 7.51 0.30 10.46
N LYS A 4 8.18 -0.82 10.15
CA LYS A 4 8.54 -1.20 8.77
C LYS A 4 7.32 -1.20 7.83
N GLU A 5 6.15 -1.57 8.36
CA GLU A 5 4.88 -1.49 7.64
C GLU A 5 4.60 -0.08 7.13
N LYS A 6 4.81 0.93 7.98
CA LYS A 6 4.58 2.34 7.63
C LYS A 6 5.57 2.81 6.57
N GLU A 7 6.82 2.38 6.64
CA GLU A 7 7.84 2.69 5.61
C GLU A 7 7.46 2.06 4.26
N THR A 8 7.12 0.77 4.23
CA THR A 8 6.66 0.11 3.00
C THR A 8 5.41 0.78 2.45
N ARG A 9 4.44 1.12 3.30
CA ARG A 9 3.21 1.79 2.87
C ARG A 9 3.49 3.12 2.17
N GLU A 10 4.38 3.96 2.72
CA GLU A 10 4.77 5.22 2.07
C GLU A 10 5.54 5.00 0.75
N LEU A 11 6.36 3.95 0.66
CA LEU A 11 7.03 3.57 -0.59
C LEU A 11 6.01 3.19 -1.68
N ILE A 12 5.00 2.40 -1.34
CA ILE A 12 3.94 2.00 -2.27
C ILE A 12 3.11 3.22 -2.69
N ILE A 13 2.74 4.10 -1.76
CA ILE A 13 2.05 5.36 -2.08
C ILE A 13 2.87 6.19 -3.08
N SER A 14 4.16 6.37 -2.82
CA SER A 14 5.06 7.12 -3.71
C SER A 14 5.20 6.46 -5.08
N PHE A 15 5.26 5.14 -5.12
CA PHE A 15 5.30 4.37 -6.36
C PHE A 15 4.02 4.57 -7.18
N LEU A 16 2.85 4.42 -6.57
CA LEU A 16 1.55 4.60 -7.24
C LEU A 16 1.40 6.01 -7.80
N MET A 17 1.74 7.03 -7.01
CA MET A 17 1.74 8.42 -7.49
C MET A 17 2.63 8.59 -8.72
N LYS A 18 3.84 8.03 -8.70
CA LYS A 18 4.79 8.15 -9.82
C LYS A 18 4.34 7.39 -11.08
N GLN A 19 3.73 6.23 -10.93
CA GLN A 19 3.36 5.38 -12.07
C GLN A 19 2.02 5.75 -12.70
N THR A 20 1.07 6.22 -11.90
CA THR A 20 -0.31 6.46 -12.36
C THR A 20 -0.67 7.94 -12.43
N GLY A 21 0.14 8.82 -11.84
CA GLY A 21 -0.13 10.26 -11.79
C GLY A 21 -1.23 10.65 -10.80
N ILE A 22 -1.79 9.70 -10.04
CA ILE A 22 -2.82 9.97 -9.04
C ILE A 22 -2.23 10.70 -7.83
N THR A 23 -3.10 11.39 -7.11
CA THR A 23 -2.74 12.11 -5.89
C THR A 23 -2.41 11.15 -4.75
N ARG A 24 -1.73 11.69 -3.71
CA ARG A 24 -1.44 10.93 -2.49
C ARG A 24 -2.71 10.37 -1.84
N GLN A 25 -3.80 11.15 -1.84
CA GLN A 25 -5.06 10.75 -1.23
C GLN A 25 -5.69 9.58 -1.98
N GLU A 26 -5.75 9.66 -3.32
CA GLU A 26 -6.24 8.56 -4.17
C GLU A 26 -5.39 7.29 -4.01
N SER A 27 -4.06 7.41 -3.93
CA SER A 27 -3.19 6.26 -3.63
C SER A 27 -3.53 5.59 -2.30
N ILE A 28 -3.80 6.39 -1.26
CA ILE A 28 -4.17 5.87 0.06
C ILE A 28 -5.53 5.17 0.01
N ASP A 29 -6.50 5.77 -0.65
CA ASP A 29 -7.85 5.24 -0.74
C ASP A 29 -7.88 3.94 -1.55
N ASN A 30 -7.14 3.87 -2.67
CA ASN A 30 -6.95 2.64 -3.45
C ASN A 30 -6.30 1.52 -2.63
N ILE A 31 -5.23 1.83 -1.86
CA ILE A 31 -4.58 0.81 -1.00
C ILE A 31 -5.57 0.28 0.05
N LYS A 32 -6.34 1.17 0.71
CA LYS A 32 -7.34 0.76 1.70
C LYS A 32 -8.45 -0.09 1.09
N GLU A 33 -8.89 0.25 -0.11
CA GLU A 33 -9.89 -0.52 -0.85
C GLU A 33 -9.35 -1.92 -1.19
N LEU A 34 -8.12 -2.02 -1.69
CA LEU A 34 -7.48 -3.31 -1.96
C LEU A 34 -7.29 -4.15 -0.68
N GLU A 35 -6.98 -3.52 0.45
CA GLU A 35 -6.92 -4.19 1.76
C GLU A 35 -8.30 -4.66 2.22
N SER A 36 -9.35 -3.87 2.01
CA SER A 36 -10.72 -4.22 2.43
C SER A 36 -11.30 -5.38 1.61
N PHE A 37 -10.97 -5.47 0.32
CA PHE A 37 -11.25 -6.63 -0.52
C PHE A 37 -10.35 -7.84 -0.22
N GLY A 38 -9.33 -7.67 0.64
CA GLY A 38 -8.38 -8.71 0.98
C GLY A 38 -7.47 -9.12 -0.19
N LEU A 39 -7.32 -8.25 -1.18
CA LEU A 39 -6.44 -8.45 -2.34
C LEU A 39 -4.97 -8.21 -1.98
N ILE A 40 -4.74 -7.31 -1.03
CA ILE A 40 -3.42 -7.05 -0.47
C ILE A 40 -3.44 -7.05 1.06
N ALA A 41 -2.28 -7.29 1.67
CA ALA A 41 -2.08 -7.09 3.09
C ALA A 41 -0.61 -6.73 3.39
N PHE A 42 -0.40 -5.85 4.36
CA PHE A 42 0.93 -5.59 4.92
C PHE A 42 1.11 -6.38 6.21
N ASN A 43 2.27 -7.01 6.39
CA ASN A 43 2.61 -7.63 7.67
C ASN A 43 3.48 -6.68 8.54
N SER A 44 3.64 -7.02 9.82
CA SER A 44 4.44 -6.24 10.77
C SER A 44 5.94 -6.15 10.42
N LYS A 45 6.43 -6.99 9.49
CA LYS A 45 7.80 -6.93 8.96
C LYS A 45 7.95 -5.97 7.79
N GLY A 46 6.84 -5.44 7.26
CA GLY A 46 6.80 -4.55 6.11
C GLY A 46 6.67 -5.27 4.77
N ASP A 47 6.36 -6.56 4.74
CA ASP A 47 6.13 -7.26 3.48
C ASP A 47 4.71 -6.96 2.97
N LEU A 48 4.62 -6.53 1.70
CA LEU A 48 3.37 -6.47 0.96
C LEU A 48 3.08 -7.85 0.35
N ARG A 49 1.92 -8.42 0.69
CA ARG A 49 1.44 -9.68 0.11
C ARG A 49 0.27 -9.42 -0.80
N PHE A 50 0.28 -10.07 -1.96
CA PHE A 50 -0.85 -10.17 -2.85
C PHE A 50 -1.56 -11.49 -2.57
N ARG A 51 -2.89 -11.45 -2.55
CA ARG A 51 -3.70 -12.66 -2.53
C ARG A 51 -3.96 -13.05 -3.97
N GLU A 52 -3.49 -14.23 -4.38
CA GLU A 52 -3.96 -14.84 -5.63
C GLU A 52 -5.44 -15.16 -5.45
N VAL A 53 -6.25 -14.62 -6.36
CA VAL A 53 -7.70 -14.88 -6.48
C VAL A 53 -7.91 -15.86 -7.61
#